data_AF-B6K442-F1
#
_entry.id   AF-B6K442-F1
#
_cell.length_a   1.000
_cell.length_b   1.000
_cell.length_c   1.000
_cell.angle_alpha   90.00
_cell.angle_beta   90.00
_cell.angle_gamma   90.00
#
_symmetry.space_group_name_H-M   'P 1'
#
loop_
_entity.id
_entity.type
_entity.pdbx_description
1 polymer ?
#
loop_
_entity_poly.entity_id
_entity_poly.type
_entity_poly.pdbx_seq_one_letter_code
_entity_poly.pdbx_strand_id
1 'polypeptide(L)'
;MNHQAPLVAYASEDEEEAEKEDLSEKPCDEQFKGKFPASPPNQLAAPVLNEKFHEFLRLKDNGVHFHMRLLENSDFQNPNLLDSLEKHIHVEDPSGSMLPAEIWDRKLLPKAAYARTMYKAQEDNDVERRKKRNAIAFKSEM
;
A
#
# COMPACT_ATOMS: atom_id res chain seq x y z
N MET A 1 -39.05 16.57 -3.48
CA MET A 1 -39.14 15.71 -4.67
C MET A 1 -37.76 15.15 -4.92
N ASN A 2 -37.65 13.83 -5.04
CA ASN A 2 -36.42 13.05 -4.91
C ASN A 2 -35.44 13.34 -6.05
N HIS A 3 -34.20 13.71 -5.71
CA HIS A 3 -33.09 13.79 -6.67
C HIS A 3 -32.34 12.46 -6.67
N GLN A 4 -32.90 11.49 -7.39
CA GLN A 4 -32.20 10.25 -7.75
C GLN A 4 -31.18 10.61 -8.84
N ALA A 5 -29.89 10.50 -8.56
CA ALA A 5 -28.87 10.51 -9.61
C ALA A 5 -29.05 9.26 -10.49
N PRO A 6 -28.91 9.34 -11.82
CA PRO A 6 -28.92 8.15 -12.66
C PRO A 6 -27.68 7.31 -12.31
N LEU A 7 -27.91 6.09 -11.80
CA LEU A 7 -26.89 5.06 -11.72
C LEU A 7 -26.46 4.72 -13.15
N VAL A 8 -25.26 5.15 -13.53
CA VAL A 8 -24.58 4.63 -14.70
C VAL A 8 -24.25 3.17 -14.35
N ALA A 9 -24.99 2.23 -14.94
CA ALA A 9 -24.66 0.83 -14.87
C ALA A 9 -23.36 0.62 -15.68
N TYR A 10 -22.23 0.58 -14.99
CA TYR A 10 -21.02 -0.06 -15.50
C TYR A 10 -21.28 -1.56 -15.47
N ALA A 11 -22.04 -2.07 -16.43
CA ALA A 11 -21.89 -3.46 -16.84
C ALA A 11 -20.68 -3.48 -17.76
N SER A 12 -19.49 -3.62 -17.17
CA SER A 12 -18.28 -3.98 -17.91
C SER A 12 -18.47 -5.41 -18.40
N GLU A 13 -18.74 -5.56 -19.70
CA GLU A 13 -18.70 -6.84 -20.42
C GLU A 13 -17.34 -7.55 -20.28
N ASP A 14 -16.34 -6.86 -19.70
CA ASP A 14 -15.01 -7.35 -19.38
C ASP A 14 -14.96 -8.38 -18.23
N GLU A 15 -16.02 -8.54 -17.42
CA GLU A 15 -15.99 -9.49 -16.30
C GLU A 15 -16.20 -10.96 -16.71
N GLU A 16 -16.87 -11.24 -17.84
CA GLU A 16 -17.08 -12.63 -18.29
C GLU A 16 -15.86 -13.25 -19.00
N GLU A 17 -14.88 -12.44 -19.41
CA GLU A 17 -13.70 -12.92 -20.12
C GLU A 17 -12.55 -13.32 -19.15
N ALA A 18 -12.63 -12.92 -17.88
CA ALA A 18 -11.65 -13.23 -16.85
C ALA A 18 -11.67 -14.70 -16.37
N GLU A 19 -12.76 -15.44 -16.61
CA GLU A 19 -12.91 -16.82 -16.13
C GLU A 19 -12.32 -17.88 -17.09
N LYS A 20 -11.71 -17.49 -18.21
CA LYS A 20 -11.13 -18.42 -19.19
C LYS A 20 -9.62 -18.32 -19.38
N GLU A 21 -8.91 -17.63 -18.50
CA GLU A 21 -7.46 -17.79 -18.44
C GLU A 21 -7.08 -18.96 -17.54
N ASP A 22 -6.76 -20.05 -18.23
CA ASP A 22 -6.17 -21.30 -17.77
C ASP A 22 -5.07 -21.04 -16.70
N LEU A 23 -5.35 -21.41 -15.43
CA LEU A 23 -4.37 -21.45 -14.33
C LEU A 23 -3.38 -22.62 -14.55
N SER A 24 -2.67 -22.60 -15.67
CA SER A 24 -1.41 -23.30 -15.82
C SER A 24 -0.31 -22.38 -15.31
N GLU A 25 -0.13 -22.37 -14.00
CA GLU A 25 1.08 -21.80 -13.40
C GLU A 25 2.28 -22.57 -13.97
N LYS A 26 2.96 -21.98 -14.95
CA LYS A 26 4.24 -22.49 -15.42
C LYS A 26 5.20 -22.50 -14.24
N PRO A 27 6.02 -23.56 -14.06
CA PRO A 27 7.03 -23.60 -13.00
C PRO A 27 7.84 -22.30 -13.04
N CYS A 28 7.99 -21.64 -11.89
CA CYS A 28 8.69 -20.37 -11.73
C CYS A 28 10.19 -20.40 -12.14
N ASP A 29 10.68 -21.52 -12.65
CA ASP A 29 12.11 -21.77 -12.86
C ASP A 29 12.63 -21.38 -14.25
N GLU A 30 11.77 -21.05 -15.22
CA GLU A 30 12.21 -20.94 -16.63
C GLU A 30 12.44 -19.55 -17.21
N GLN A 31 12.39 -18.45 -16.43
CA GLN A 31 12.48 -17.11 -17.06
C GLN A 31 13.41 -16.08 -16.43
N PHE A 32 14.43 -16.51 -15.66
CA PHE A 32 15.51 -15.61 -15.25
C PHE A 32 16.86 -16.01 -15.87
N LYS A 33 17.24 -15.37 -16.98
CA LYS A 33 18.56 -15.48 -17.62
C LYS A 33 19.61 -14.51 -17.04
N GLY A 34 19.38 -13.94 -15.85
CA GLY A 34 20.33 -13.05 -15.18
C GLY A 34 21.31 -13.85 -14.31
N LYS A 35 22.60 -13.51 -14.35
CA LYS A 35 23.54 -13.98 -13.32
C LYS A 35 23.23 -13.20 -12.05
N PHE A 36 22.70 -13.86 -11.02
CA PHE A 36 22.64 -13.26 -9.69
C PHE A 36 24.06 -12.90 -9.24
N PRO A 37 24.28 -11.72 -8.62
CA PRO A 37 25.56 -11.46 -7.98
C PRO A 37 25.80 -12.54 -6.93
N ALA A 38 27.05 -13.03 -6.84
CA ALA A 38 27.40 -14.03 -5.83
C ALA A 38 27.05 -13.47 -4.44
N SER A 39 26.28 -14.25 -3.67
CA SER A 39 25.93 -13.86 -2.31
C SER A 39 27.20 -13.58 -1.51
N PRO A 40 27.27 -12.49 -0.73
CA PRO A 40 28.48 -12.13 0.00
C PRO A 40 28.91 -13.28 0.93
N PRO A 41 30.22 -13.59 1.02
CA PRO A 41 30.73 -14.82 1.63
C PRO A 41 30.43 -14.99 3.12
N ASN A 42 29.98 -13.94 3.82
CA ASN A 42 29.76 -13.93 5.27
C ASN A 42 28.29 -13.72 5.69
N GLN A 43 27.32 -13.87 4.78
CA GLN A 43 25.90 -13.94 5.14
C GLN A 43 25.40 -15.39 5.13
N LEU A 44 26.16 -16.29 5.75
CA LEU A 44 25.55 -17.50 6.29
C LEU A 44 24.62 -17.03 7.40
N ALA A 45 23.32 -17.09 7.14
CA ALA A 45 22.28 -16.88 8.16
C ALA A 45 22.76 -17.54 9.45
N ALA A 46 22.84 -16.76 10.54
CA ALA A 46 23.30 -17.27 11.83
C ALA A 46 22.60 -18.62 12.10
N PRO A 47 23.30 -19.66 12.59
CA PRO A 47 22.75 -21.02 12.68
C PRO A 47 21.38 -21.06 13.41
N VAL A 48 21.22 -20.18 14.40
CA VAL A 48 19.98 -19.93 15.14
C VAL A 48 18.80 -19.53 14.24
N LEU A 49 19.05 -18.78 13.18
CA LEU A 49 18.02 -18.32 12.25
C LEU A 49 17.56 -19.46 11.33
N ASN A 50 18.47 -20.31 10.86
CA ASN A 50 18.12 -21.49 10.06
C ASN A 50 17.28 -22.49 10.86
N GLU A 51 17.60 -22.71 12.13
CA GLU A 51 16.79 -23.56 13.02
C GLU A 51 15.35 -23.05 13.15
N LYS A 52 15.16 -21.73 13.31
CA LYS A 52 13.83 -21.11 13.33
C LYS A 52 13.07 -21.28 12.02
N PHE A 53 13.75 -21.20 10.88
CA PHE A 53 13.11 -21.45 9.58
C PHE A 53 12.69 -22.91 9.42
N HIS A 54 13.50 -23.87 9.87
CA HIS A 54 13.10 -25.29 9.88
C HIS A 54 11.87 -25.54 10.76
N GLU A 55 11.81 -24.91 11.93
CA GLU A 55 10.65 -25.00 12.82
C GLU A 55 9.41 -24.35 12.19
N PHE A 56 9.56 -23.18 11.56
CA PHE A 56 8.49 -22.49 10.85
C PHE A 56 7.92 -23.34 9.70
N LEU A 57 8.78 -23.95 8.88
CA LEU A 57 8.35 -24.84 7.80
C LEU A 57 7.61 -26.06 8.35
N ARG A 58 8.15 -26.70 9.39
CA ARG A 58 7.48 -27.83 10.07
C ARG A 58 6.09 -27.44 10.56
N LEU A 59 5.94 -26.26 11.17
CA LEU A 59 4.65 -25.78 11.68
C LEU A 59 3.67 -25.47 10.54
N LYS A 60 4.16 -24.94 9.42
CA LYS A 60 3.36 -24.69 8.21
C LYS A 60 2.80 -25.99 7.64
N ASP A 61 3.64 -27.03 7.54
CA ASP A 61 3.24 -28.35 7.03
C ASP A 61 2.21 -29.03 7.94
N ASN A 62 2.26 -28.75 9.25
CA ASN A 62 1.26 -29.19 10.23
C ASN A 62 -0.05 -28.37 10.20
N GLY A 63 -0.22 -27.47 9.23
CA GLY A 63 -1.42 -26.66 9.07
C GLY A 63 -1.55 -25.50 10.06
N VAL A 64 -0.47 -25.15 10.78
CA VAL A 64 -0.47 -23.98 11.66
C VAL A 64 -0.32 -22.72 10.82
N HIS A 65 -1.43 -22.04 10.57
CA HIS A 65 -1.44 -20.78 9.85
C HIS A 65 -1.00 -19.63 10.77
N PHE A 66 0.28 -19.24 10.71
CA PHE A 66 0.86 -18.23 11.60
C PHE A 66 0.14 -16.89 11.59
N HIS A 67 -0.29 -16.42 10.43
CA HIS A 67 -1.06 -15.19 10.34
C HIS A 67 -2.38 -15.29 11.11
N MET A 68 -3.00 -16.46 11.16
CA MET A 68 -4.26 -16.68 11.89
C MET A 68 -4.01 -16.67 13.40
N ARG A 69 -2.94 -17.34 13.85
CA ARG A 69 -2.50 -17.25 15.25
C ARG A 69 -2.08 -15.85 15.68
N LEU A 70 -1.46 -15.09 14.78
CA LEU A 70 -1.09 -13.70 15.05
C LEU A 70 -2.34 -12.82 15.25
N LEU A 71 -3.38 -13.07 14.46
CA LEU A 71 -4.67 -12.37 14.56
C LEU A 71 -5.48 -12.81 15.79
N GLU A 72 -5.46 -14.10 16.14
CA GLU A 72 -6.12 -14.64 17.33
C GLU A 72 -5.45 -14.21 18.64
N ASN A 73 -4.15 -13.93 18.61
CA ASN A 73 -3.41 -13.58 19.80
C ASN A 73 -3.75 -12.13 20.24
N SER A 74 -4.40 -12.04 21.41
CA SER A 74 -4.79 -10.78 22.06
C SER A 74 -3.63 -9.82 22.33
N ASP A 75 -2.40 -10.32 22.45
CA ASP A 75 -1.21 -9.50 22.67
C ASP A 75 -0.90 -8.63 21.44
N PHE A 76 -1.18 -9.13 20.23
CA PHE A 76 -1.04 -8.39 18.98
C PHE A 76 -2.27 -7.54 18.63
N GLN A 77 -3.39 -7.75 19.33
CA GLN A 77 -4.56 -6.88 19.24
C GLN A 77 -4.49 -5.68 20.21
N ASN A 78 -3.39 -5.52 20.94
CA ASN A 78 -3.24 -4.39 21.84
C ASN A 78 -3.10 -3.09 21.02
N PRO A 79 -4.08 -2.17 21.07
CA PRO A 79 -4.03 -0.92 20.32
C PRO A 79 -2.85 -0.03 20.73
N ASN A 80 -2.27 -0.26 21.92
CA ASN A 80 -1.11 0.47 22.45
C ASN A 80 0.24 -0.23 22.17
N LEU A 81 0.24 -1.35 21.42
CA LEU A 81 1.46 -2.07 21.06
C LEU A 81 2.36 -1.18 20.18
N LEU A 82 1.76 -0.44 19.26
CA LEU A 82 2.48 0.50 18.40
C LEU A 82 3.21 1.56 19.25
N ASP A 83 2.53 2.20 20.20
CA ASP A 83 3.11 3.20 21.10
C ASP A 83 4.30 2.64 21.91
N SER A 84 4.18 1.39 22.36
CA SER A 84 5.21 0.71 23.14
C SER A 84 6.43 0.39 22.28
N LEU A 85 6.21 -0.05 21.04
CA LEU A 85 7.26 -0.28 20.06
C LEU A 85 7.96 1.03 19.69
N GLU A 86 7.21 2.07 19.34
CA GLU A 86 7.71 3.42 19.03
C GLU A 86 8.60 3.96 20.15
N LYS A 87 8.15 3.83 21.40
CA LYS A 87 8.95 4.22 22.57
C LYS A 87 10.24 3.39 22.71
N HIS A 88 10.19 2.11 22.38
CA HIS A 88 11.36 1.23 22.43
C HIS A 88 12.38 1.55 21.33
N ILE A 89 11.91 1.88 20.13
CA ILE A 89 12.76 2.27 19.00
C ILE A 89 13.10 3.77 18.99
N HIS A 90 12.68 4.51 20.03
CA HIS A 90 12.87 5.96 20.17
C HIS A 90 12.40 6.76 18.95
N VAL A 91 11.29 6.32 18.34
CA VAL A 91 10.63 7.08 17.27
C VAL A 91 9.71 8.11 17.92
N GLU A 92 10.13 9.36 17.89
CA GLU A 92 9.39 10.49 18.49
C GLU A 92 8.34 11.10 17.54
N ASP A 93 8.50 10.92 16.22
CA ASP A 93 7.56 11.42 15.20
C ASP A 93 7.09 10.25 14.32
N PRO A 94 5.80 9.86 14.38
CA PRO A 94 5.25 8.80 13.53
C PRO A 94 5.24 9.18 12.04
N SER A 95 5.39 10.48 11.72
CA SER A 95 5.60 10.96 10.35
C SER A 95 7.07 11.15 9.99
N GLY A 96 7.97 10.72 10.87
CA GLY A 96 9.42 10.79 10.70
C GLY A 96 9.92 9.86 9.60
N SER A 97 11.05 10.22 9.02
CA SER A 97 11.77 9.39 8.05
C SER A 97 12.97 8.73 8.73
N MET A 98 13.36 7.55 8.25
CA MET A 98 14.63 6.91 8.64
C MET A 98 15.85 7.63 8.04
N LEU A 99 15.63 8.63 7.18
CA LEU A 99 16.70 9.45 6.61
C LEU A 99 17.23 10.46 7.64
N PRO A 100 18.54 10.76 7.62
CA PRO A 100 19.10 11.83 8.44
C PRO A 100 18.34 13.15 8.22
N ALA A 101 18.13 13.91 9.31
CA ALA A 101 17.43 15.19 9.27
C ALA A 101 18.12 16.22 8.33
N GLU A 102 19.42 16.08 8.09
CA GLU A 102 20.16 16.89 7.13
C GLU A 102 19.69 16.66 5.68
N ILE A 103 19.26 15.45 5.35
CA ILE A 103 18.79 15.07 4.01
C ILE A 103 17.28 15.27 3.89
N TRP A 104 16.53 15.02 4.96
CA TRP A 104 15.07 15.06 4.95
C TRP A 104 14.50 15.69 6.21
N ASP A 105 13.95 16.90 6.07
CA ASP A 105 13.15 17.56 7.10
C ASP A 105 11.78 17.96 6.55
N ARG A 106 10.73 17.34 7.09
CA ARG A 106 9.33 17.59 6.72
C ARG A 106 8.89 19.03 7.04
N LYS A 107 9.50 19.69 8.02
CA LYS A 107 9.15 21.07 8.43
C LYS A 107 9.62 22.12 7.42
N LEU A 108 10.59 21.77 6.59
CA LEU A 108 11.10 22.63 5.52
C LEU A 108 10.27 22.55 4.24
N LEU A 109 9.30 21.63 4.16
CA LEU A 109 8.46 21.49 2.98
C LEU A 109 7.55 22.71 2.81
N PRO A 110 7.39 23.23 1.57
CA PRO A 110 6.51 24.34 1.32
C PRO A 110 5.06 23.95 1.61
N LYS A 111 4.23 24.93 2.01
CA LYS A 111 2.84 24.69 2.38
C LYS A 111 2.06 23.95 1.29
N ALA A 112 2.36 24.16 0.01
CA ALA A 112 1.70 23.49 -1.11
C ALA A 112 2.01 21.98 -1.21
N ALA A 113 3.10 21.50 -0.60
CA ALA A 113 3.50 20.10 -0.64
C ALA A 113 2.68 19.21 0.31
N TYR A 114 1.91 19.79 1.23
CA TYR A 114 1.08 19.01 2.13
C TYR A 114 -0.17 18.48 1.40
N ALA A 115 -0.55 17.24 1.69
CA ALA A 115 -1.72 16.61 1.06
C ALA A 115 -2.99 17.47 1.19
N ARG A 116 -3.24 18.05 2.37
CA ARG A 116 -4.41 18.89 2.64
C ARG A 116 -4.51 20.10 1.71
N THR A 117 -3.39 20.74 1.41
CA THR A 117 -3.37 21.91 0.52
C THR A 117 -3.46 21.51 -0.93
N MET A 118 -2.91 20.35 -1.30
CA MET A 118 -3.10 19.79 -2.64
C MET A 118 -4.58 19.48 -2.92
N TYR A 119 -5.27 18.83 -1.99
CA TYR A 119 -6.71 18.54 -2.12
C TYR A 119 -7.53 19.82 -2.28
N LYS A 120 -7.24 20.83 -1.46
CA LYS A 120 -7.93 22.13 -1.57
C LYS A 120 -7.69 22.78 -2.95
N ALA A 121 -6.45 22.78 -3.43
CA ALA A 121 -6.13 23.33 -4.74
C ALA A 121 -6.81 22.56 -5.90
N GLN A 122 -6.96 21.24 -5.77
CA GLN A 122 -7.69 20.41 -6.72
C GLN A 122 -9.18 20.75 -6.72
N GLU A 123 -9.79 20.86 -5.54
CA GLU A 123 -11.19 21.23 -5.39
C GLU A 123 -11.48 22.62 -5.98
N ASP A 124 -10.62 23.60 -5.69
CA ASP A 124 -10.74 24.96 -6.25
C ASP A 124 -10.66 24.94 -7.79
N ASN A 125 -9.72 24.16 -8.36
CA ASN A 125 -9.62 23.99 -9.80
C ASN A 125 -10.88 23.35 -10.40
N ASP A 126 -11.46 22.35 -9.74
CA ASP A 126 -12.66 21.67 -10.21
C ASP A 126 -13.87 22.60 -10.22
N VAL A 127 -14.01 23.45 -9.19
CA VAL A 127 -15.04 24.49 -9.14
C VAL A 127 -14.87 25.46 -10.31
N GLU A 128 -13.64 25.93 -10.58
CA GLU A 128 -13.38 26.83 -11.69
C GLU A 128 -13.63 26.17 -13.06
N ARG A 129 -13.26 24.90 -13.23
CA ARG A 129 -13.59 24.13 -14.45
C ARG A 129 -15.10 24.00 -14.64
N ARG A 130 -15.86 23.74 -13.58
CA ARG A 130 -17.34 23.69 -13.64
C ARG A 130 -17.94 25.04 -14.05
N LYS A 131 -17.49 26.14 -13.44
CA LYS A 131 -17.95 27.50 -13.80
C LYS A 131 -17.69 27.82 -15.26
N LYS A 132 -16.49 27.53 -15.77
CA LYS A 132 -16.13 27.74 -17.19
C LYS A 132 -17.02 26.93 -18.13
N ARG A 133 -17.28 25.65 -17.83
CA ARG A 133 -18.21 24.82 -18.63
C ARG A 133 -19.62 25.42 -18.67
N ASN A 134 -20.15 25.85 -17.53
CA ASN A 134 -21.49 26.45 -17.44
C ASN A 134 -21.57 27.78 -18.20
N ALA A 135 -20.51 28.61 -18.15
CA ALA A 135 -20.44 29.88 -18.87
C ALA A 135 -20.35 29.71 -20.40
N ILE A 136 -19.74 28.61 -20.88
CA ILE A 136 -19.71 28.27 -22.31
C ILE A 136 -21.09 27.80 -22.78
N ALA A 137 -21.78 26.95 -22.00
CA ALA A 137 -23.13 26.47 -22.31
C ALA A 137 -24.15 27.62 -22.42
N PHE A 138 -24.08 28.61 -21.53
CA PHE A 138 -24.98 29.78 -21.58
C PHE A 138 -24.80 30.65 -22.84
N LYS A 139 -23.60 30.64 -23.46
CA LYS A 139 -23.32 31.44 -24.66
C LYS A 139 -23.71 30.76 -25.97
N SER A 140 -23.99 29.45 -25.98
CA SER A 140 -24.34 28.72 -27.20
C SER A 140 -25.84 28.66 -27.50
N GLU A 141 -26.68 29.26 -26.66
CA GLU A 141 -28.15 29.23 -26.75
C GLU A 141 -28.80 30.56 -27.20
N MET A 142 -27.99 31.56 -27.59
CA MET A 142 -28.42 32.78 -28.28
C MET A 142 -27.90 32.80 -29.72
#